data_AF-A0A1F9GJP5-F1
#
_entry.id   AF-A0A1F9GJP5-F1
#
_cell.length_a   1.000
_cell.length_b   1.000
_cell.length_c   1.000
_cell.angle_alpha   90.00
_cell.angle_beta   90.00
_cell.angle_gamma   90.00
#
_symmetry.space_group_name_H-M   'P 1'
#
loop_
_entity.id
_entity.type
_entity.pdbx_description
1 polymer ?
#
loop_
_entity_poly.entity_id
_entity_poly.type
_entity_poly.pdbx_seq_one_letter_code
_entity_poly.pdbx_strand_id
1 'polypeptide(L)'
;MKIFLTLLFLCFSAPLFSSERFTIFPKIEQELKELTGKMGPVSTSAPLDLHQPPGGIEGITPIYGTIPLEGAIEFRWRGKPILGKKPLLVFVEEGKSPKFFLLSRETKKKKLKREELEIQEGKSYQWYLGRLEKGNKIISQSRVFSFRILSNNELKRLTQELSKSDSDFLEAQVFYNYQMYHDMVNMLESLRKRYTAPEIRKLLFLGYVRLGRHWEAKKYEAKN
;
A
#
# COMPACT_ATOMS: atom_id res chain seq x y z
N MET A 1 34.07 23.10 -52.35
CA MET A 1 33.30 23.91 -51.36
C MET A 1 31.86 23.94 -51.88
N LYS A 2 30.83 23.33 -51.32
CA LYS A 2 30.47 22.98 -49.93
C LYS A 2 29.72 21.63 -49.92
N ILE A 3 29.95 20.87 -48.86
CA ILE A 3 29.28 19.62 -48.50
C ILE A 3 27.91 19.97 -47.90
N PHE A 4 26.83 19.38 -48.41
CA PHE A 4 25.51 19.45 -47.79
C PHE A 4 25.45 18.36 -46.71
N LEU A 5 25.61 18.78 -45.46
CA LEU A 5 25.46 17.96 -44.27
C LEU A 5 23.97 17.91 -43.93
N THR A 6 23.31 16.80 -44.26
CA THR A 6 21.93 16.52 -43.86
C THR A 6 21.92 16.16 -42.37
N LEU A 7 21.71 17.16 -41.51
CA LEU A 7 21.49 16.97 -40.08
C LEU A 7 20.05 16.51 -39.85
N LEU A 8 19.89 15.20 -39.69
CA LEU A 8 18.67 14.56 -39.21
C LEU A 8 18.49 14.90 -37.72
N PHE A 9 17.86 16.04 -37.41
CA PHE A 9 17.43 16.34 -36.05
C PHE A 9 16.23 15.44 -35.73
N LEU A 10 16.49 14.37 -34.99
CA LEU A 10 15.48 13.62 -34.25
C LEU A 10 14.82 14.58 -33.25
N CYS A 11 13.63 15.06 -33.57
CA CYS A 11 12.72 15.65 -32.61
C CYS A 11 12.24 14.58 -31.62
N PHE A 12 13.08 14.23 -30.64
CA PHE A 12 12.58 13.68 -29.38
C PHE A 12 11.95 14.84 -28.62
N SER A 13 10.65 15.04 -28.84
CA SER A 13 9.79 15.79 -27.93
C SER A 13 9.70 15.01 -26.62
N ALA A 14 10.68 15.20 -25.73
CA ALA A 14 10.47 14.98 -24.31
C ALA A 14 9.32 15.92 -23.89
N PRO A 15 8.23 15.42 -23.29
CA PRO A 15 7.29 16.33 -22.67
C PRO A 15 8.02 17.01 -21.53
N LEU A 16 8.32 18.30 -21.74
CA LEU A 16 8.78 19.19 -20.69
C LEU A 16 7.73 19.16 -19.59
N PHE A 17 8.09 18.55 -18.45
CA PHE A 17 7.39 18.71 -17.19
C PHE A 17 7.34 20.21 -16.88
N SER A 18 6.19 20.82 -17.14
CA SER A 18 5.91 22.21 -16.79
C SER A 18 5.96 22.38 -15.27
N SER A 19 6.80 23.32 -14.83
CA SER A 19 7.31 23.47 -13.48
C SER A 19 6.36 24.14 -12.47
N GLU A 20 5.08 24.30 -12.79
CA GLU A 20 4.16 25.10 -11.96
C GLU A 20 3.03 24.31 -11.25
N ARG A 21 3.04 22.96 -11.26
CA ARG A 21 1.93 22.16 -10.67
C ARG A 21 2.27 21.20 -9.53
N PHE A 22 3.50 21.16 -9.02
CA PHE A 22 3.92 20.06 -8.14
C PHE A 22 4.33 20.52 -6.73
N THR A 23 3.35 20.70 -5.85
CA THR A 23 3.58 20.80 -4.39
C THR A 23 3.77 19.43 -3.73
N ILE A 24 3.40 18.33 -4.42
CA ILE A 24 3.43 16.96 -3.87
C ILE A 24 4.83 16.36 -3.92
N PHE A 25 5.55 16.55 -5.03
CA PHE A 25 6.90 15.99 -5.20
C PHE A 25 7.91 16.54 -4.16
N PRO A 26 7.92 17.85 -3.83
CA PRO A 26 8.75 18.37 -2.73
C PRO A 26 8.46 17.73 -1.37
N LYS A 27 7.19 17.44 -1.04
CA LYS A 27 6.79 16.76 0.20
C LYS A 27 7.27 15.31 0.22
N ILE A 28 7.14 14.59 -0.89
CA ILE A 28 7.65 13.22 -1.06
C ILE A 28 9.18 13.21 -0.97
N GLU A 29 9.87 14.17 -1.60
CA GLU A 29 11.33 14.28 -1.51
C GLU A 29 11.81 14.60 -0.10
N GLN A 30 11.12 15.46 0.63
CA GLN A 30 11.41 15.72 2.03
C GLN A 30 11.27 14.44 2.87
N GLU A 31 10.17 13.70 2.71
CA GLU A 31 9.96 12.43 3.42
C GLU A 31 11.03 11.40 3.06
N LEU A 32 11.41 11.29 1.79
CA LEU A 32 12.50 10.41 1.34
C LEU A 32 13.84 10.82 1.96
N LYS A 33 14.13 12.13 2.05
CA LYS A 33 15.35 12.65 2.73
C LYS A 33 15.33 12.34 4.22
N GLU A 34 14.19 12.43 4.89
CA GLU A 34 14.07 12.08 6.32
C GLU A 34 14.25 10.57 6.54
N LEU A 35 13.67 9.72 5.68
CA LEU A 35 13.81 8.27 5.73
C LEU A 35 15.23 7.78 5.41
N THR A 36 15.96 8.47 4.53
CA THR A 36 17.33 8.13 4.15
C THR A 36 18.39 8.76 5.06
N GLY A 37 18.10 9.93 5.65
CA GLY A 37 19.00 10.65 6.56
C GLY A 37 18.87 10.25 8.04
N LYS A 38 17.80 9.54 8.43
CA LYS A 38 17.58 9.05 9.79
C LYS A 38 17.10 7.60 9.77
N MET A 39 18.02 6.64 9.94
CA MET A 39 17.69 5.34 10.55
C MET A 39 17.45 5.53 12.06
N GLY A 40 16.46 6.37 12.41
CA GLY A 40 16.02 6.72 13.75
C GLY A 40 14.56 7.19 13.69
N PRO A 41 13.78 7.08 14.78
CA PRO A 41 12.33 6.89 14.68
C PRO A 41 11.64 8.19 14.26
N VAL A 42 11.19 8.24 13.02
CA VAL A 42 10.22 9.25 12.58
C VAL A 42 8.84 8.66 12.83
N SER A 43 8.15 9.22 13.82
CA SER A 43 6.76 8.94 14.15
C SER A 43 5.87 9.27 12.95
N THR A 44 5.59 8.22 12.17
CA THR A 44 4.36 8.12 11.40
C THR A 44 3.63 6.91 11.95
N SER A 45 2.31 6.90 11.91
CA SER A 45 1.39 6.03 12.65
C SER A 45 1.51 4.51 12.40
N ALA A 46 2.60 4.03 11.79
CA ALA A 46 3.03 2.64 11.81
C ALA A 46 4.40 2.55 12.52
N PRO A 47 4.56 1.70 13.56
CA PRO A 47 5.88 1.50 14.18
C PRO A 47 6.86 0.99 13.13
N LEU A 48 8.03 1.64 13.07
CA LEU A 48 9.18 1.26 12.26
C LEU A 48 9.88 0.05 12.92
N ASP A 49 9.19 -1.09 12.98
CA ASP A 49 9.75 -2.33 13.49
C ASP A 49 10.40 -3.11 12.33
N LEU A 50 11.74 -3.05 12.27
CA LEU A 50 12.59 -3.74 11.30
C LEU A 50 12.74 -5.24 11.60
N HIS A 51 12.17 -5.74 12.68
CA HIS A 51 12.24 -7.16 13.06
C HIS A 51 11.06 -7.96 12.51
N GLN A 52 11.33 -9.22 12.13
CA GLN A 52 10.27 -10.17 11.78
C GLN A 52 9.29 -10.29 12.96
N PRO A 53 7.97 -10.15 12.72
CA PRO A 53 7.01 -10.42 13.77
C PRO A 53 7.11 -11.90 14.16
N PRO A 54 7.00 -12.23 15.45
CA PRO A 54 6.97 -13.61 15.91
C PRO A 54 5.79 -14.33 15.24
N GLY A 55 6.07 -15.38 14.46
CA GLY A 55 5.06 -16.22 13.81
C GLY A 55 5.13 -16.32 12.27
N GLY A 56 5.94 -15.49 11.60
CA GLY A 56 6.25 -15.65 10.17
C GLY A 56 5.07 -15.50 9.20
N ILE A 57 4.00 -14.81 9.62
CA ILE A 57 2.84 -14.45 8.77
C ILE A 57 2.93 -12.97 8.41
N GLU A 58 2.82 -12.67 7.12
CA GLU A 58 2.82 -11.31 6.59
C GLU A 58 1.52 -11.02 5.85
N GLY A 59 0.79 -10.00 6.28
CA GLY A 59 -0.37 -9.49 5.57
C GLY A 59 0.03 -8.84 4.26
N ILE A 60 -0.83 -9.00 3.26
CA ILE A 60 -0.67 -8.45 1.92
C ILE A 60 -1.72 -7.35 1.74
N THR A 61 -3.02 -7.65 1.88
CA THR A 61 -4.08 -6.63 1.73
C THR A 61 -5.31 -7.01 2.56
N PRO A 62 -6.12 -6.05 3.04
CA PRO A 62 -5.78 -4.63 3.14
C PRO A 62 -4.83 -4.39 4.32
N ILE A 63 -3.75 -3.63 4.13
CA ILE A 63 -2.81 -3.32 5.22
C ILE A 63 -2.32 -1.87 5.10
N TYR A 64 -2.17 -1.21 6.25
CA TYR A 64 -1.52 0.07 6.49
C TYR A 64 -1.81 1.16 5.46
N GLY A 65 -3.07 1.33 5.09
CA GLY A 65 -3.51 2.34 4.13
C GLY A 65 -5.02 2.44 4.02
N THR A 66 -5.47 3.23 3.05
CA THR A 66 -6.88 3.40 2.69
C THR A 66 -7.23 2.50 1.51
N ILE A 67 -8.43 1.93 1.51
CA ILE A 67 -9.02 1.23 0.36
C ILE A 67 -10.39 1.83 0.02
N PRO A 68 -10.84 1.76 -1.25
CA PRO A 68 -12.18 2.20 -1.61
C PRO A 68 -13.24 1.25 -1.04
N LEU A 69 -14.45 1.76 -0.84
CA LEU A 69 -15.59 0.98 -0.36
C LEU A 69 -16.29 0.27 -1.52
N GLU A 70 -15.63 -0.74 -2.08
CA GLU A 70 -16.13 -1.44 -3.27
C GLU A 70 -16.27 -2.94 -3.06
N GLY A 71 -17.46 -3.46 -3.36
CA GLY A 71 -17.74 -4.90 -3.39
C GLY A 71 -17.30 -5.66 -2.13
N ALA A 72 -16.57 -6.75 -2.34
CA ALA A 72 -16.09 -7.62 -1.28
C ALA A 72 -14.58 -7.44 -1.07
N ILE A 73 -14.17 -7.40 0.19
CA ILE A 73 -12.77 -7.21 0.59
C ILE A 73 -12.07 -8.56 0.58
N GLU A 74 -10.98 -8.67 -0.18
CA GLU A 74 -10.11 -9.85 -0.17
C GLU A 74 -8.94 -9.64 0.79
N PHE A 75 -9.02 -10.27 1.96
CA PHE A 75 -7.92 -10.34 2.91
C PHE A 75 -6.89 -11.34 2.40
N ARG A 76 -5.63 -10.94 2.23
CA ARG A 76 -4.54 -11.78 1.71
C ARG A 76 -3.35 -11.75 2.65
N TRP A 77 -2.65 -12.87 2.75
CA TRP A 77 -1.42 -13.01 3.53
C TRP A 77 -0.47 -14.02 2.89
N ARG A 78 0.79 -14.00 3.32
CA ARG A 78 1.80 -15.02 3.02
C ARG A 78 2.47 -15.49 4.31
N GLY A 79 3.36 -16.47 4.18
CA GLY A 79 4.09 -17.04 5.30
C GLY A 79 3.54 -18.39 5.76
N LYS A 80 3.95 -18.85 6.93
CA LYS A 80 3.59 -20.19 7.44
C LYS A 80 2.07 -20.31 7.68
N PRO A 81 1.47 -21.51 7.53
CA PRO A 81 0.07 -21.72 7.93
C PRO A 81 -0.08 -21.56 9.45
N ILE A 82 -1.25 -21.15 9.90
CA ILE A 82 -1.56 -21.13 11.33
C ILE A 82 -1.77 -22.58 11.78
N LEU A 83 -0.87 -23.08 12.61
CA LEU A 83 -0.95 -24.44 13.14
C LEU A 83 -2.08 -24.51 14.18
N GLY A 84 -3.11 -25.34 13.91
CA GLY A 84 -4.22 -25.55 14.83
C GLY A 84 -5.46 -26.16 14.17
N LYS A 85 -6.43 -26.59 14.99
CA LYS A 85 -7.68 -27.22 14.51
C LYS A 85 -8.63 -26.23 13.83
N LYS A 86 -8.64 -24.95 14.24
CA LYS A 86 -9.57 -23.92 13.77
C LYS A 86 -8.84 -22.57 13.54
N PRO A 87 -8.16 -22.40 12.40
CA PRO A 87 -7.57 -21.12 12.04
C PRO A 87 -8.66 -20.11 11.70
N LEU A 88 -8.49 -18.86 12.13
CA LEU A 88 -9.45 -17.79 11.98
C LEU A 88 -8.82 -16.55 11.36
N LEU A 89 -9.62 -15.82 10.59
CA LEU A 89 -9.44 -14.39 10.41
C LEU A 89 -10.29 -13.68 11.45
N VAL A 90 -9.66 -12.81 12.23
CA VAL A 90 -10.31 -11.96 13.22
C VAL A 90 -10.39 -10.56 12.63
N PHE A 91 -11.59 -9.99 12.63
CA PHE A 91 -11.86 -8.65 12.16
C PHE A 91 -12.34 -7.80 13.33
N VAL A 92 -11.76 -6.62 13.48
CA VAL A 92 -11.97 -5.74 14.63
C VAL A 92 -12.31 -4.34 14.14
N GLU A 93 -13.36 -3.79 14.72
CA GLU A 93 -13.70 -2.38 14.68
C GLU A 93 -13.58 -1.83 16.11
N GLU A 94 -12.99 -0.66 16.26
CA GLU A 94 -12.82 -0.03 17.56
C GLU A 94 -14.18 0.16 18.27
N GLY A 95 -14.27 -0.25 19.54
CA GLY A 95 -15.50 -0.20 20.32
C GLY A 95 -16.53 -1.29 20.01
N LYS A 96 -16.26 -2.23 19.11
CA LYS A 96 -17.14 -3.38 18.82
C LYS A 96 -16.49 -4.72 19.17
N SER A 97 -17.34 -5.73 19.40
CA SER A 97 -16.88 -7.11 19.57
C SER A 97 -16.23 -7.62 18.28
N PRO A 98 -15.07 -8.32 18.35
CA PRO A 98 -14.44 -8.90 17.18
C PRO A 98 -15.34 -9.89 16.44
N LYS A 99 -15.25 -9.89 15.10
CA LYS A 99 -15.90 -10.86 14.22
C LYS A 99 -14.92 -11.96 13.83
N PHE A 100 -15.40 -13.20 13.80
CA PHE A 100 -14.57 -14.39 13.56
C PHE A 100 -14.97 -15.10 12.29
N PHE A 101 -14.00 -15.33 11.41
CA PHE A 101 -14.22 -16.02 10.14
C PHE A 101 -13.33 -17.26 10.06
N LEU A 102 -13.96 -18.43 9.96
CA LEU A 102 -13.23 -19.68 9.83
C LEU A 102 -12.46 -19.74 8.50
N LEU A 103 -11.21 -20.17 8.60
CA LEU A 103 -10.32 -20.39 7.48
C LEU A 103 -10.10 -21.89 7.27
N SER A 104 -9.83 -22.27 6.03
CA SER A 104 -9.20 -23.56 5.77
C SER A 104 -7.71 -23.47 6.10
N ARG A 105 -7.08 -24.60 6.47
CA ARG A 105 -5.69 -24.61 6.99
C ARG A 105 -4.65 -24.05 6.02
N GLU A 106 -4.87 -24.21 4.72
CA GLU A 106 -3.90 -23.85 3.68
C GLU A 106 -4.25 -22.55 2.95
N THR A 107 -5.42 -21.98 3.25
CA THR A 107 -5.87 -20.74 2.62
C THR A 107 -4.89 -19.60 2.90
N LYS A 108 -4.60 -18.80 1.88
CA LYS A 108 -3.81 -17.56 1.94
C LYS A 108 -4.61 -16.30 1.63
N LYS A 109 -5.92 -16.48 1.40
CA LYS A 109 -6.84 -15.39 1.09
C LYS A 109 -8.27 -15.68 1.52
N LYS A 110 -8.97 -14.69 2.05
CA LYS A 110 -10.39 -14.79 2.40
C LYS A 110 -11.10 -13.57 1.83
N LYS A 111 -12.08 -13.81 0.96
CA LYS A 111 -12.96 -12.76 0.44
C LYS A 111 -14.22 -12.72 1.31
N LEU A 112 -14.55 -11.54 1.81
CA LEU A 112 -15.72 -11.29 2.66
C LEU A 112 -16.51 -10.12 2.08
N LYS A 113 -17.83 -10.28 2.02
CA LYS A 113 -18.72 -9.21 1.57
C LYS A 113 -18.79 -8.10 2.62
N ARG A 114 -19.11 -6.90 2.18
CA ARG A 114 -19.23 -5.72 3.04
C ARG A 114 -20.28 -5.95 4.14
N GLU A 115 -21.39 -6.60 3.81
CA GLU A 115 -22.50 -6.84 4.74
C GLU A 115 -22.06 -7.77 5.88
N GLU A 116 -21.21 -8.76 5.60
CA GLU A 116 -20.65 -9.66 6.63
C GLU A 116 -19.76 -8.89 7.61
N LEU A 117 -19.03 -7.90 7.10
CA LEU A 117 -18.10 -7.08 7.88
C LEU A 117 -18.81 -5.90 8.57
N GLU A 118 -19.99 -5.50 8.11
CA GLU A 118 -20.70 -4.26 8.50
C GLU A 118 -19.83 -3.01 8.35
N ILE A 119 -19.05 -2.97 7.28
CA ILE A 119 -18.11 -1.87 7.06
C ILE A 119 -18.81 -0.58 6.64
N GLN A 120 -18.34 0.50 7.23
CA GLN A 120 -18.77 1.86 7.01
C GLN A 120 -17.61 2.67 6.43
N GLU A 121 -18.00 3.70 5.68
CA GLU A 121 -17.05 4.61 5.06
C GLU A 121 -16.33 5.50 6.08
N GLY A 122 -15.09 5.91 5.79
CA GLY A 122 -14.29 6.77 6.65
C GLY A 122 -13.77 6.11 7.93
N LYS A 123 -14.23 4.90 8.27
CA LYS A 123 -13.83 4.16 9.47
C LYS A 123 -12.54 3.38 9.27
N SER A 124 -11.85 3.16 10.39
CA SER A 124 -10.66 2.32 10.48
C SER A 124 -11.00 0.97 11.07
N TYR A 125 -10.32 -0.05 10.56
CA TYR A 125 -10.51 -1.45 10.91
C TYR A 125 -9.17 -2.12 11.11
N GLN A 126 -9.21 -3.22 11.86
CA GLN A 126 -8.06 -4.07 12.06
C GLN A 126 -8.43 -5.50 11.72
N TRP A 127 -7.46 -6.27 11.25
CA TRP A 127 -7.59 -7.70 11.15
C TRP A 127 -6.28 -8.38 11.51
N TYR A 128 -6.40 -9.62 11.96
CA TYR A 128 -5.26 -10.48 12.20
C TYR A 128 -5.70 -11.93 12.06
N LEU A 129 -4.71 -12.80 11.98
CA LEU A 129 -4.93 -14.22 11.91
C LEU A 129 -4.71 -14.84 13.28
N GLY A 130 -5.58 -15.76 13.68
CA GLY A 130 -5.43 -16.45 14.94
C GLY A 130 -6.01 -17.85 14.97
N ARG A 131 -6.06 -18.44 16.16
CA ARG A 131 -6.68 -19.75 16.40
C ARG A 131 -7.48 -19.74 17.70
N LEU A 132 -8.57 -20.49 17.72
CA LEU A 132 -9.29 -20.81 18.96
C LEU A 132 -8.63 -22.01 19.64
N GLU A 133 -8.46 -21.92 20.95
CA GLU A 133 -8.23 -23.09 21.80
C GLU A 133 -9.51 -23.40 22.62
N LYS A 134 -9.50 -24.52 23.35
CA LYS A 134 -10.60 -24.92 24.25
C LYS A 134 -11.03 -23.72 25.12
N GLY A 135 -12.34 -23.44 25.14
CA GLY A 135 -12.90 -22.30 25.88
C GLY A 135 -12.99 -20.99 25.11
N ASN A 136 -12.91 -21.01 23.77
CA ASN A 136 -13.09 -19.86 22.87
C ASN A 136 -12.10 -18.69 23.09
N LYS A 137 -10.96 -18.95 23.76
CA LYS A 137 -9.88 -17.96 23.87
C LYS A 137 -9.00 -17.99 22.62
N ILE A 138 -8.60 -16.81 22.15
CA ILE A 138 -7.62 -16.64 21.07
C ILE A 138 -6.23 -16.61 21.70
N ILE A 139 -5.32 -17.49 21.26
CA ILE A 139 -4.05 -17.72 21.98
C ILE A 139 -2.82 -17.50 21.10
N SER A 140 -2.98 -17.54 19.78
CA SER A 140 -1.91 -17.18 18.85
C SER A 140 -2.48 -16.15 17.89
N GLN A 141 -1.78 -15.04 17.74
CA GLN A 141 -2.12 -13.97 16.81
C GLN A 141 -0.92 -13.71 15.89
N SER A 142 -1.18 -13.53 14.59
CA SER A 142 -0.25 -12.78 13.75
C SER A 142 -0.14 -11.35 14.27
N ARG A 143 0.76 -10.56 13.67
CA ARG A 143 0.67 -9.11 13.81
C ARG A 143 -0.72 -8.61 13.41
N VAL A 144 -1.13 -7.49 14.00
CA VAL A 144 -2.35 -6.77 13.67
C VAL A 144 -2.11 -5.94 12.42
N PHE A 145 -3.04 -6.01 11.48
CA PHE A 145 -3.04 -5.26 10.24
C PHE A 145 -4.17 -4.25 10.28
N SER A 146 -3.84 -2.96 10.19
CA SER A 146 -4.84 -1.89 10.19
C SER A 146 -5.11 -1.42 8.78
N PHE A 147 -6.32 -0.94 8.50
CA PHE A 147 -6.66 -0.25 7.26
C PHE A 147 -7.84 0.68 7.48
N ARG A 148 -8.07 1.61 6.56
CA ARG A 148 -9.19 2.54 6.59
C ARG A 148 -10.01 2.43 5.31
N ILE A 149 -11.29 2.70 5.42
CA ILE A 149 -12.16 2.83 4.26
C ILE A 149 -12.23 4.29 3.84
N LEU A 150 -12.05 4.54 2.54
CA LEU A 150 -12.22 5.86 1.96
C LEU A 150 -13.64 6.37 2.20
N SER A 151 -13.78 7.61 2.68
CA SER A 151 -15.10 8.24 2.80
C SER A 151 -15.62 8.73 1.44
N ASN A 152 -16.93 8.85 1.29
CA ASN A 152 -17.57 9.41 0.09
C ASN A 152 -17.06 10.82 -0.25
N ASN A 153 -16.78 11.64 0.77
CA ASN A 153 -16.24 12.98 0.55
C ASN A 153 -14.81 12.93 -0.01
N GLU A 154 -13.98 12.04 0.51
CA GLU A 154 -12.64 11.81 -0.04
C GLU A 154 -12.70 11.18 -1.42
N LEU A 155 -13.61 10.24 -1.67
CA LEU A 155 -13.82 9.63 -2.98
C LEU A 155 -14.17 10.69 -4.02
N LYS A 156 -15.09 11.61 -3.72
CA LYS A 156 -15.43 12.72 -4.63
C LYS A 156 -14.21 13.58 -4.97
N ARG A 157 -13.39 13.93 -3.98
CA ARG A 157 -12.17 14.75 -4.20
C ARG A 157 -11.11 13.97 -4.97
N LEU A 158 -10.90 12.70 -4.63
CA LEU A 158 -10.02 11.78 -5.33
C LEU A 158 -10.41 11.69 -6.81
N THR A 159 -11.69 11.46 -7.13
CA THR A 159 -12.17 11.41 -8.51
C THR A 159 -11.93 12.72 -9.26
N GLN A 160 -12.10 13.88 -8.60
CA GLN A 160 -11.81 15.19 -9.20
C GLN A 160 -10.32 15.46 -9.43
N GLU A 161 -9.44 14.92 -8.59
CA GLU A 161 -7.99 15.02 -8.76
C GLU A 161 -7.49 14.06 -9.85
N LEU A 162 -8.01 12.83 -9.86
CA LEU A 162 -7.70 11.84 -10.89
C LEU A 162 -8.17 12.32 -12.28
N SER A 163 -9.33 12.97 -12.41
CA SER A 163 -9.80 13.49 -13.70
C SER A 163 -8.94 14.63 -14.26
N LYS A 164 -8.09 15.23 -13.43
CA LYS A 164 -7.11 16.27 -13.82
C LYS A 164 -5.71 15.71 -14.05
N SER A 165 -5.50 14.42 -13.76
CA SER A 165 -4.22 13.75 -13.94
C SER A 165 -4.07 13.33 -15.40
N ASP A 166 -2.94 13.67 -16.01
CA ASP A 166 -2.65 13.41 -17.43
C ASP A 166 -1.73 12.20 -17.65
N SER A 167 -1.33 11.53 -16.56
CA SER A 167 -0.51 10.31 -16.62
C SER A 167 -0.69 9.42 -15.39
N ASP A 168 -0.52 8.11 -15.59
CA ASP A 168 -0.49 7.10 -14.53
C ASP A 168 0.49 7.46 -13.40
N PHE A 169 1.60 8.17 -13.69
CA PHE A 169 2.54 8.56 -12.63
C PHE A 169 1.96 9.64 -11.71
N LEU A 170 1.20 10.59 -12.27
CA LEU A 170 0.49 11.59 -11.46
C LEU A 170 -0.65 10.96 -10.67
N GLU A 171 -1.40 10.04 -11.28
CA GLU A 171 -2.42 9.28 -10.56
C GLU A 171 -1.84 8.53 -9.34
N ALA A 172 -0.66 7.92 -9.49
CA ALA A 172 0.04 7.29 -8.37
C ALA A 172 0.38 8.29 -7.25
N GLN A 173 0.79 9.51 -7.58
CA GLN A 173 1.02 10.57 -6.59
C GLN A 173 -0.29 11.00 -5.91
N VAL A 174 -1.39 11.06 -6.65
CA VAL A 174 -2.71 11.33 -6.08
C VAL A 174 -3.06 10.21 -5.09
N PHE A 175 -2.94 8.93 -5.45
CA PHE A 175 -3.20 7.82 -4.52
C PHE A 175 -2.36 7.88 -3.25
N TYR A 176 -1.11 8.33 -3.33
CA TYR A 176 -0.26 8.56 -2.17
C TYR A 176 -0.90 9.54 -1.17
N ASN A 177 -1.45 10.67 -1.65
CA ASN A 177 -2.09 11.68 -0.80
C ASN A 177 -3.30 11.13 -0.03
N TYR A 178 -4.02 10.19 -0.63
CA TYR A 178 -5.17 9.52 -0.01
C TYR A 178 -4.77 8.27 0.80
N GLN A 179 -3.46 8.02 0.95
CA GLN A 179 -2.88 6.84 1.60
C GLN A 179 -3.34 5.52 0.96
N MET A 180 -3.71 5.55 -0.32
CA MET A 180 -4.13 4.38 -1.11
C MET A 180 -2.91 3.66 -1.66
N TYR A 181 -2.03 3.21 -0.75
CA TYR A 181 -0.70 2.71 -1.12
C TYR A 181 -0.74 1.40 -1.91
N HIS A 182 -1.78 0.57 -1.76
CA HIS A 182 -1.96 -0.62 -2.60
C HIS A 182 -2.17 -0.24 -4.06
N ASP A 183 -3.07 0.71 -4.33
CA ASP A 183 -3.38 1.17 -5.68
C ASP A 183 -2.19 1.91 -6.29
N MET A 184 -1.54 2.76 -5.51
CA MET A 184 -0.29 3.42 -5.90
C MET A 184 0.79 2.40 -6.31
N VAL A 185 1.08 1.40 -5.47
CA VAL A 185 2.14 0.41 -5.76
C VAL A 185 1.78 -0.42 -6.98
N ASN A 186 0.53 -0.89 -7.11
CA ASN A 186 0.09 -1.66 -8.26
C ASN A 186 0.28 -0.89 -9.58
N MET A 187 -0.08 0.39 -9.58
CA MET A 187 0.07 1.29 -10.74
C MET A 187 1.55 1.51 -11.08
N LEU A 188 2.38 1.83 -10.09
CA LEU A 188 3.82 2.06 -10.29
C LEU A 188 4.57 0.79 -10.71
N GLU A 189 4.19 -0.39 -10.21
CA GLU A 189 4.76 -1.67 -10.66
C GLU A 189 4.46 -1.90 -12.15
N SER A 190 3.25 -1.56 -12.61
CA SER A 190 2.88 -1.62 -14.02
C SER A 190 3.70 -0.64 -14.87
N LEU A 191 3.85 0.61 -14.40
CA LEU A 191 4.67 1.62 -15.08
C LEU A 191 6.14 1.23 -15.18
N ARG A 192 6.72 0.66 -14.12
CA ARG A 192 8.13 0.25 -14.10
C ARG A 192 8.46 -0.81 -15.15
N LYS A 193 7.50 -1.67 -15.52
CA LYS A 193 7.70 -2.64 -16.61
C LYS A 193 7.90 -1.96 -17.97
N ARG A 194 7.40 -0.73 -18.12
CA ARG A 194 7.44 0.07 -19.36
C ARG A 194 8.55 1.12 -19.34
N TYR A 195 8.85 1.69 -18.19
CA TYR A 195 9.78 2.82 -18.05
C TYR A 195 10.77 2.63 -16.89
N THR A 196 12.04 2.92 -17.15
CA THR A 196 13.09 2.95 -16.11
C THR A 196 13.32 4.38 -15.66
N ALA A 197 12.44 4.90 -14.80
CA ALA A 197 12.57 6.25 -14.24
C ALA A 197 12.96 6.20 -12.74
N PRO A 198 13.96 6.97 -12.29
CA PRO A 198 14.35 7.06 -10.88
C PRO A 198 13.19 7.44 -9.94
N GLU A 199 12.27 8.27 -10.40
CA GLU A 199 11.12 8.77 -9.64
C GLU A 199 10.13 7.64 -9.34
N ILE A 200 9.85 6.78 -10.32
CA ILE A 200 9.01 5.58 -10.14
C ILE A 200 9.64 4.66 -9.09
N ARG A 201 10.98 4.47 -9.15
CA ARG A 201 11.70 3.66 -8.17
C ARG A 201 11.59 4.24 -6.75
N LYS A 202 11.78 5.56 -6.60
CA LYS A 202 11.64 6.27 -5.31
C LYS A 202 10.24 6.13 -4.72
N LEU A 203 9.19 6.34 -5.51
CA LEU A 203 7.81 6.18 -5.03
C LEU A 203 7.47 4.71 -4.72
N LEU A 204 7.98 3.74 -5.49
CA LEU A 204 7.82 2.32 -5.17
C LEU A 204 8.46 1.97 -3.83
N PHE A 205 9.70 2.41 -3.60
CA PHE A 205 10.37 2.26 -2.31
C PHE A 205 9.47 2.78 -1.17
N LEU A 206 8.97 4.02 -1.31
CA LEU A 206 8.13 4.64 -0.31
C LEU A 206 6.82 3.88 -0.07
N GLY A 207 6.15 3.46 -1.14
CA GLY A 207 4.91 2.69 -1.06
C GLY A 207 5.07 1.37 -0.32
N TYR A 208 6.12 0.62 -0.62
CA TYR A 208 6.39 -0.63 0.10
C TYR A 208 6.78 -0.39 1.57
N VAL A 209 7.51 0.68 1.88
CA VAL A 209 7.79 1.08 3.27
C VAL A 209 6.49 1.38 4.02
N ARG A 210 5.60 2.19 3.43
CA ARG A 210 4.29 2.52 4.01
C ARG A 210 3.40 1.30 4.22
N LEU A 211 3.50 0.31 3.34
CA LEU A 211 2.81 -0.98 3.47
C LEU A 211 3.48 -1.95 4.46
N GLY A 212 4.59 -1.58 5.10
CA GLY A 212 5.35 -2.47 5.98
C GLY A 212 5.94 -3.70 5.26
N ARG A 213 6.21 -3.57 3.96
CA ARG A 213 6.76 -4.60 3.07
C ARG A 213 8.23 -4.31 2.76
N HIS A 214 9.06 -4.31 3.81
CA HIS A 214 10.45 -3.85 3.72
C HIS A 214 11.32 -4.69 2.77
N TRP A 215 11.04 -5.98 2.59
CA TRP A 215 11.78 -6.84 1.68
C TRP A 215 11.55 -6.45 0.22
N GLU A 216 10.31 -6.11 -0.13
CA GLU A 216 9.99 -5.51 -1.42
C GLU A 216 10.65 -4.15 -1.56
N ALA A 217 10.57 -3.30 -0.54
CA ALA A 217 11.16 -1.96 -0.56
C ALA A 217 12.67 -1.99 -0.87
N LYS A 218 13.43 -2.93 -0.28
CA LYS A 218 14.88 -3.10 -0.53
C LYS A 218 15.25 -3.27 -2.00
N LYS A 219 14.35 -3.80 -2.86
CA LYS A 219 14.59 -3.90 -4.31
C LYS A 219 14.69 -2.54 -5.00
N TYR A 220 14.19 -1.50 -4.35
CA TYR A 220 14.07 -0.14 -4.86
C TYR A 220 14.96 0.86 -4.12
N GLU A 221 15.58 0.47 -3.02
CA GLU A 221 16.56 1.29 -2.28
C GLU A 221 17.67 1.74 -3.23
N ALA A 222 17.98 3.04 -3.25
CA ALA A 222 19.04 3.57 -4.10
C ALA A 222 20.38 2.93 -3.68
N LYS A 223 21.07 2.30 -4.64
CA LYS A 223 22.47 1.94 -4.43
C LYS A 223 23.26 3.21 -4.68
N ASN A 224 23.86 3.75 -3.62
CA ASN A 224 24.91 4.76 -3.76
C ASN A 224 26.10 4.15 -4.50
#